data_AF-A0A1S8TKS8-F1
#
_entry.id   AF-A0A1S8TKS8-F1
#
_cell.length_a   1.000
_cell.length_b   1.000
_cell.length_c   1.000
_cell.angle_alpha   90.00
_cell.angle_beta   90.00
_cell.angle_gamma   90.00
#
_symmetry.space_group_name_H-M   'P 1'
#
loop_
_entity.id
_entity.type
_entity.pdbx_description
1 polymer ?
#
loop_
_entity_poly.entity_id
_entity_poly.type
_entity_poly.pdbx_seq_one_letter_code
_entity_poly.pdbx_strand_id
1 'polypeptide(L)'
;MINKKISKVLGPILGVMGFMLAIGVLEVPAFADNNVQASSKYAESVHSATVIYKDYSINVNKSIEQNGLKVTLEKAVATKHKLKVVVKVESNQPFDKTKNNNSIVQVLYGENNFGGGGTSNDYLDDKTLLMTIEQDNDEEEFPQKGELRLDVVFPNYKVNIGMDASVDFSDSFKNIIEKDISTKISESDCTLNKLESDVLGTAIAYSEPRKDYDNRLVDSSMILKAGDRMYKLRSSSSHSDAKGTKGTYESKAATYDRLKDKKDISIIPLGCDITWTEIRKTHKDNNGKKDANKEMVNNVNCEKYFNFSDGSKGEISNIERNDNSVKVYCKGNSEKASLLMASNIRMYYQFVEGKVNYINYESDKNMSFYKDPNDALGYVVEFDNVEKDKALELGFDNNIKQIDRYKVGKEIQVSK
;
A
#
# COMPACT_ATOMS: atom_id res chain seq x y z
N MET A 1 11.26 -63.35 11.39
CA MET A 1 11.41 -62.00 12.00
C MET A 1 11.86 -61.01 10.93
N ILE A 2 10.95 -60.08 10.56
CA ILE A 2 11.14 -58.62 10.29
C ILE A 2 12.47 -58.22 9.60
N ASN A 3 12.54 -57.98 8.27
CA ASN A 3 12.28 -56.72 7.51
C ASN A 3 12.98 -55.46 8.12
N LYS A 4 13.62 -54.52 7.42
CA LYS A 4 13.61 -54.07 6.02
C LYS A 4 14.79 -53.12 5.77
N LYS A 5 15.12 -52.98 4.47
CA LYS A 5 16.16 -52.18 3.80
C LYS A 5 16.17 -50.68 4.16
N ILE A 6 17.37 -50.11 4.28
CA ILE A 6 17.65 -48.68 4.12
C ILE A 6 18.26 -48.48 2.73
N SER A 7 17.50 -47.87 1.82
CA SER A 7 18.03 -47.27 0.59
C SER A 7 17.04 -46.20 0.11
N LYS A 8 17.47 -44.94 0.03
CA LYS A 8 16.86 -43.82 -0.72
C LYS A 8 17.93 -42.70 -0.72
N VAL A 9 18.85 -42.67 -1.68
CA VAL A 9 18.73 -42.00 -3.00
C VAL A 9 18.27 -40.54 -2.85
N LEU A 10 19.27 -39.65 -2.91
CA LEU A 10 19.17 -38.22 -3.20
C LEU A 10 18.88 -38.01 -4.70
N GLY A 11 17.99 -37.07 -5.01
CA GLY A 11 17.72 -36.53 -6.37
C GLY A 11 16.26 -36.07 -6.54
N PRO A 12 15.97 -35.19 -7.52
CA PRO A 12 15.73 -33.76 -7.35
C PRO A 12 14.23 -33.38 -7.26
N ILE A 13 13.92 -32.33 -6.50
CA ILE A 13 12.59 -31.71 -6.43
C ILE A 13 12.45 -30.76 -7.63
N LEU A 14 11.96 -31.30 -8.75
CA LEU A 14 11.33 -30.54 -9.83
C LEU A 14 9.86 -30.99 -9.86
N GLY A 15 8.98 -30.18 -9.26
CA GLY A 15 7.55 -30.45 -9.16
C GLY A 15 6.73 -29.37 -9.86
N VAL A 16 6.77 -29.36 -11.18
CA VAL A 16 5.76 -28.69 -12.03
C VAL A 16 5.04 -29.79 -12.81
N MET A 17 3.73 -29.59 -13.00
CA MET A 17 2.80 -30.28 -13.92
C MET A 17 1.93 -31.39 -13.33
N GLY A 18 0.64 -31.08 -13.23
CA GLY A 18 -0.43 -32.05 -13.00
C GLY A 18 -1.80 -31.46 -12.67
N PHE A 19 -2.15 -30.24 -13.11
CA PHE A 19 -3.55 -29.82 -13.09
C PHE A 19 -4.27 -30.51 -14.25
N MET A 20 -5.07 -31.54 -13.93
CA MET A 20 -5.97 -32.15 -14.91
C MET A 20 -7.01 -31.12 -15.34
N LEU A 21 -6.95 -30.69 -16.60
CA LEU A 21 -8.03 -30.00 -17.29
C LEU A 21 -9.19 -30.99 -17.47
N ALA A 22 -10.17 -30.95 -16.57
CA ALA A 22 -11.48 -31.52 -16.85
C ALA A 22 -12.23 -30.55 -17.77
N ILE A 23 -12.14 -30.79 -19.08
CA ILE A 23 -13.00 -30.15 -20.08
C ILE A 23 -14.39 -30.75 -19.90
N GLY A 24 -15.24 -30.05 -19.15
CA GLY A 24 -16.68 -30.25 -19.16
C GLY A 24 -17.31 -29.14 -20.00
N VAL A 25 -17.73 -29.46 -21.22
CA VAL A 25 -18.59 -28.58 -22.01
C VAL A 25 -19.93 -28.50 -21.27
N LEU A 26 -20.19 -27.38 -20.61
CA LEU A 26 -21.53 -27.02 -20.15
C LEU A 26 -22.00 -25.87 -21.02
N GLU A 27 -23.05 -26.13 -21.78
CA GLU A 27 -23.81 -25.12 -22.52
C GLU A 27 -24.30 -24.07 -21.52
N VAL A 28 -23.82 -22.84 -21.69
CA VAL A 28 -24.25 -21.70 -20.89
C VAL A 28 -25.63 -21.29 -21.39
N PRO A 29 -26.70 -21.29 -20.57
CA PRO A 29 -27.91 -20.60 -20.97
C PRO A 29 -27.59 -19.11 -21.04
N ALA A 30 -27.93 -18.49 -22.17
CA ALA A 30 -27.86 -17.04 -22.32
C ALA A 30 -28.73 -16.39 -21.24
N PHE A 31 -28.10 -15.79 -20.22
CA PHE A 31 -28.82 -15.04 -19.20
C PHE A 31 -29.16 -13.66 -19.75
N ALA A 32 -30.44 -13.46 -19.95
CA ALA A 32 -31.08 -12.18 -20.19
C ALA A 32 -30.82 -11.22 -19.02
N ASP A 33 -30.74 -9.92 -19.36
CA ASP A 33 -30.77 -8.78 -18.44
C ASP A 33 -31.84 -8.97 -17.36
N ASN A 34 -31.42 -9.30 -16.14
CA ASN A 34 -32.24 -9.09 -14.96
C ASN A 34 -31.59 -7.99 -14.12
N ASN A 35 -31.95 -6.76 -14.47
CA ASN A 35 -31.88 -5.59 -13.60
C ASN A 35 -32.68 -5.87 -12.32
N VAL A 36 -32.03 -6.48 -11.33
CA VAL A 36 -32.47 -6.39 -9.94
C VAL A 36 -31.31 -5.77 -9.18
N GLN A 37 -31.36 -4.44 -9.08
CA GLN A 37 -30.57 -3.66 -8.14
C GLN A 37 -30.92 -4.13 -6.72
N ALA A 38 -30.22 -5.17 -6.26
CA ALA A 38 -29.97 -5.35 -4.84
C ALA A 38 -28.67 -4.59 -4.54
N SER A 39 -28.79 -3.26 -4.40
CA SER A 39 -27.72 -2.44 -3.87
C SER A 39 -27.35 -2.98 -2.49
N SER A 40 -26.14 -3.51 -2.35
CA SER A 40 -25.57 -3.75 -1.04
C SER A 40 -25.49 -2.40 -0.32
N LYS A 41 -26.24 -2.27 0.77
CA LYS A 41 -26.32 -1.06 1.61
C LYS A 41 -25.00 -0.71 2.34
N TYR A 42 -23.86 -1.14 1.83
CA TYR A 42 -22.54 -0.86 2.40
C TYR A 42 -21.74 0.19 1.61
N ALA A 43 -22.27 0.68 0.49
CA ALA A 43 -21.64 1.76 -0.30
C ALA A 43 -22.21 3.17 -0.02
N GLU A 44 -23.20 3.30 0.86
CA GLU A 44 -23.78 4.60 1.22
C GLU A 44 -23.76 4.80 2.74
N SER A 45 -22.64 5.29 3.26
CA SER A 45 -22.63 5.94 4.57
C SER A 45 -21.88 7.27 4.52
N VAL A 46 -22.65 8.33 4.78
CA VAL A 46 -22.29 9.68 5.22
C VAL A 46 -21.89 10.71 4.14
N HIS A 47 -22.92 11.42 3.68
CA HIS A 47 -22.80 12.75 3.09
C HIS A 47 -22.37 13.78 4.16
N SER A 48 -21.13 14.27 4.05
CA SER A 48 -20.74 15.60 4.54
C SER A 48 -19.47 16.06 3.83
N ALA A 49 -19.59 17.06 2.94
CA ALA A 49 -18.51 17.79 2.28
C ALA A 49 -17.19 17.02 2.04
N THR A 50 -17.29 15.86 1.38
CA THR A 50 -16.17 14.94 1.18
C THR A 50 -15.50 15.24 -0.15
N VAL A 51 -14.16 15.23 -0.19
CA VAL A 51 -13.45 15.04 -1.46
C VAL A 51 -13.70 13.59 -1.88
N ILE A 52 -14.74 13.36 -2.69
CA ILE A 52 -15.06 12.05 -3.25
C ILE A 52 -14.13 11.84 -4.45
N TYR A 53 -13.07 11.05 -4.27
CA TYR A 53 -12.28 10.57 -5.39
C TYR A 53 -13.06 9.51 -6.15
N LYS A 54 -12.98 9.52 -7.48
CA LYS A 54 -13.69 8.56 -8.33
C LYS A 54 -13.19 7.15 -8.01
N ASP A 55 -14.09 6.21 -7.70
CA ASP A 55 -13.74 4.79 -7.69
C ASP A 55 -13.69 4.31 -9.14
N TYR A 56 -12.50 3.88 -9.58
CA TYR A 56 -12.26 3.35 -10.91
C TYR A 56 -12.41 1.82 -10.97
N SER A 57 -12.79 1.20 -9.86
CA SER A 57 -13.04 -0.24 -9.80
C SER A 57 -14.30 -0.61 -10.58
N ILE A 58 -14.22 -1.73 -11.29
CA ILE A 58 -15.40 -2.40 -11.82
C ILE A 58 -15.98 -3.30 -10.73
N ASN A 59 -17.31 -3.27 -10.58
CA ASN A 59 -18.01 -4.20 -9.71
C ASN A 59 -18.23 -5.51 -10.48
N VAL A 60 -17.66 -6.60 -9.99
CA VAL A 60 -17.78 -7.94 -10.59
C VAL A 60 -18.89 -8.72 -9.90
N ASN A 61 -18.89 -8.74 -8.56
CA ASN A 61 -19.87 -9.42 -7.70
C ASN A 61 -20.14 -10.90 -8.03
N LYS A 62 -19.17 -11.61 -8.61
CA LYS A 62 -19.31 -13.04 -8.91
C LYS A 62 -19.05 -13.86 -7.65
N SER A 63 -20.01 -14.71 -7.28
CA SER A 63 -19.95 -15.49 -6.04
C SER A 63 -20.03 -16.98 -6.29
N ILE A 64 -19.29 -17.76 -5.52
CA ILE A 64 -19.41 -19.23 -5.43
C ILE A 64 -19.45 -19.61 -3.95
N GLU A 65 -20.39 -20.47 -3.58
CA GLU A 65 -20.51 -21.00 -2.23
C GLU A 65 -20.11 -22.48 -2.20
N GLN A 66 -19.24 -22.83 -1.26
CA GLN A 66 -18.79 -24.21 -1.06
C GLN A 66 -18.52 -24.43 0.44
N ASN A 67 -19.03 -25.54 0.98
CA ASN A 67 -18.76 -25.99 2.35
C ASN A 67 -18.96 -24.90 3.43
N GLY A 68 -19.99 -24.06 3.28
CA GLY A 68 -20.35 -23.01 4.24
C GLY A 68 -19.51 -21.73 4.15
N LEU A 69 -18.62 -21.61 3.14
CA LEU A 69 -17.99 -20.35 2.75
C LEU A 69 -18.55 -19.87 1.41
N LYS A 70 -18.98 -18.62 1.37
CA LYS A 70 -19.31 -17.90 0.15
C LYS A 70 -18.16 -16.96 -0.21
N VAL A 71 -17.48 -17.27 -1.31
CA VAL A 71 -16.38 -16.47 -1.86
C VAL A 71 -16.94 -15.61 -2.99
N THR A 72 -16.70 -14.30 -2.91
CA THR A 72 -17.17 -13.30 -3.86
C THR A 72 -15.98 -12.52 -4.42
N LEU A 73 -15.75 -12.58 -5.73
CA LEU A 73 -14.95 -11.58 -6.43
C LEU A 73 -15.78 -10.30 -6.51
N GLU A 74 -15.50 -9.36 -5.61
CA GLU A 74 -16.36 -8.18 -5.40
C GLU A 74 -16.07 -7.13 -6.46
N LYS A 75 -14.82 -6.67 -6.52
CA LYS A 75 -14.39 -5.65 -7.47
C LYS A 75 -12.93 -5.79 -7.87
N ALA A 76 -12.57 -5.21 -9.00
CA ALA A 76 -11.22 -5.16 -9.51
C ALA A 76 -10.92 -3.81 -10.16
N VAL A 77 -9.66 -3.42 -10.19
CA VAL A 77 -9.17 -2.27 -10.97
C VAL A 77 -7.78 -2.61 -11.47
N ALA A 78 -7.52 -2.36 -12.75
CA ALA A 78 -6.19 -2.47 -13.32
C ALA A 78 -5.78 -1.17 -14.01
N THR A 79 -4.50 -0.89 -14.00
CA THR A 79 -3.82 0.09 -14.84
C THR A 79 -2.79 -0.67 -15.68
N LYS A 80 -1.96 0.04 -16.44
CA LYS A 80 -0.93 -0.60 -17.26
C LYS A 80 -0.04 -1.53 -16.45
N HIS A 81 0.39 -1.12 -15.26
CA HIS A 81 1.41 -1.85 -14.49
C HIS A 81 0.91 -2.35 -13.13
N LYS A 82 -0.35 -2.08 -12.76
CA LYS A 82 -0.90 -2.45 -11.46
C LYS A 82 -2.27 -3.08 -11.58
N LEU A 83 -2.52 -4.12 -10.78
CA LEU A 83 -3.82 -4.75 -10.62
C LEU A 83 -4.16 -4.82 -9.14
N LYS A 84 -5.39 -4.45 -8.78
CA LYS A 84 -5.94 -4.61 -7.44
C LYS A 84 -7.28 -5.34 -7.53
N VAL A 85 -7.41 -6.42 -6.77
CA VAL A 85 -8.60 -7.25 -6.69
C VAL A 85 -9.06 -7.35 -5.25
N VAL A 86 -10.37 -7.22 -5.04
CA VAL A 86 -11.00 -7.34 -3.72
C VAL A 86 -11.90 -8.57 -3.72
N VAL A 87 -11.65 -9.47 -2.77
CA VAL A 87 -12.39 -10.72 -2.58
C VAL A 87 -13.01 -10.72 -1.21
N LYS A 88 -14.33 -10.93 -1.14
CA LYS A 88 -15.06 -11.06 0.11
C LYS A 88 -15.38 -12.53 0.38
N VAL A 89 -15.08 -13.00 1.57
CA VAL A 89 -15.38 -14.35 2.04
C VAL A 89 -16.31 -14.27 3.24
N GLU A 90 -17.51 -14.79 3.07
CA GLU A 90 -18.57 -14.83 4.10
C GLU A 90 -18.70 -16.27 4.60
N SER A 91 -18.66 -16.47 5.92
CA SER A 91 -18.81 -17.78 6.55
C SER A 91 -20.10 -17.86 7.36
N ASN A 92 -20.72 -19.05 7.36
CA ASN A 92 -21.85 -19.33 8.25
C ASN A 92 -21.44 -19.47 9.74
N GLN A 93 -20.16 -19.71 10.02
CA GLN A 93 -19.58 -19.86 11.35
C GLN A 93 -18.44 -18.87 11.55
N PRO A 94 -18.11 -18.48 12.80
CA PRO A 94 -16.95 -17.65 13.06
C PRO A 94 -15.66 -18.29 12.53
N PHE A 95 -14.82 -17.49 11.87
CA PHE A 95 -13.51 -17.91 11.38
C PHE A 95 -12.59 -18.34 12.52
N ASP A 96 -11.94 -19.50 12.38
CA ASP A 96 -10.88 -19.92 13.29
C ASP A 96 -9.59 -19.14 13.00
N LYS A 97 -9.42 -18.00 13.67
CA LYS A 97 -8.26 -17.10 13.51
C LYS A 97 -6.92 -17.75 13.89
N THR A 98 -6.92 -18.86 14.64
CA THR A 98 -5.68 -19.59 14.96
C THR A 98 -5.24 -20.52 13.82
N LYS A 99 -6.16 -20.89 12.93
CA LYS A 99 -5.92 -21.78 11.79
C LYS A 99 -6.05 -21.11 10.41
N ASN A 100 -6.54 -19.87 10.36
CA ASN A 100 -6.90 -19.18 9.11
C ASN A 100 -5.73 -18.66 8.25
N ASN A 101 -4.48 -18.97 8.58
CA ASN A 101 -3.33 -18.48 7.81
C ASN A 101 -2.95 -19.34 6.60
N ASN A 102 -3.74 -20.37 6.27
CA ASN A 102 -3.42 -21.31 5.18
C ASN A 102 -4.31 -21.11 3.93
N SER A 103 -4.95 -19.94 3.78
CA SER A 103 -5.64 -19.62 2.53
C SER A 103 -4.62 -19.43 1.42
N ILE A 104 -4.84 -20.08 0.28
CA ILE A 104 -4.06 -19.85 -0.94
C ILE A 104 -4.98 -19.12 -1.88
N VAL A 105 -4.56 -17.95 -2.32
CA VAL A 105 -5.32 -17.12 -3.26
C VAL A 105 -4.41 -16.74 -4.40
N GLN A 106 -4.90 -16.90 -5.61
CA GLN A 106 -4.19 -16.55 -6.83
C GLN A 106 -5.12 -15.80 -7.77
N VAL A 107 -4.62 -14.69 -8.32
CA VAL A 107 -5.27 -13.96 -9.40
C VAL A 107 -4.40 -14.09 -10.64
N LEU A 108 -5.03 -14.35 -11.78
CA LEU A 108 -4.39 -14.40 -13.08
C LEU A 108 -5.09 -13.42 -14.02
N TYR A 109 -4.31 -12.56 -14.67
CA TYR A 109 -4.81 -11.59 -15.64
C TYR A 109 -3.69 -11.17 -16.59
N GLY A 110 -3.93 -11.26 -17.90
CA GLY A 110 -2.90 -10.99 -18.91
C GLY A 110 -1.81 -12.07 -18.97
N GLU A 111 -0.62 -11.69 -19.44
CA GLU A 111 0.54 -12.59 -19.48
C GLU A 111 1.16 -12.73 -18.07
N ASN A 112 1.68 -13.92 -17.76
CA ASN A 112 2.09 -14.33 -16.41
C ASN A 112 3.48 -13.80 -15.97
N ASN A 113 3.87 -12.60 -16.43
CA ASN A 113 5.13 -11.97 -16.06
C ASN A 113 4.93 -11.08 -14.83
N PHE A 114 4.73 -11.72 -13.68
CA PHE A 114 4.52 -11.02 -12.41
C PHE A 114 5.85 -10.47 -11.85
N GLY A 115 5.96 -9.16 -11.72
CA GLY A 115 7.13 -8.48 -11.13
C GLY A 115 7.07 -8.44 -9.60
N GLY A 116 5.87 -8.28 -9.03
CA GLY A 116 5.64 -8.19 -7.59
C GLY A 116 4.16 -8.26 -7.22
N GLY A 117 3.87 -8.27 -5.92
CA GLY A 117 2.51 -8.27 -5.41
C GLY A 117 2.39 -8.63 -3.95
N GLY A 118 1.17 -8.51 -3.42
CA GLY A 118 0.86 -8.81 -2.03
C GLY A 118 -0.60 -9.20 -1.83
N THR A 119 -0.88 -9.84 -0.70
CA THR A 119 -2.26 -10.09 -0.26
C THR A 119 -2.40 -9.59 1.17
N SER A 120 -3.37 -8.72 1.41
CA SER A 120 -3.79 -8.33 2.76
C SER A 120 -5.14 -8.93 3.09
N ASN A 121 -5.35 -9.21 4.37
CA ASN A 121 -6.52 -9.89 4.89
C ASN A 121 -7.07 -9.06 6.05
N ASP A 122 -8.25 -8.49 5.87
CA ASP A 122 -8.94 -7.69 6.87
C ASP A 122 -10.26 -8.38 7.23
N TYR A 123 -10.40 -8.79 8.49
CA TYR A 123 -11.66 -9.33 8.97
C TYR A 123 -12.59 -8.16 9.25
N LEU A 124 -13.77 -8.08 8.65
CA LEU A 124 -14.74 -7.03 8.98
C LEU A 124 -15.51 -7.35 10.26
N ASP A 125 -15.73 -8.64 10.51
CA ASP A 125 -16.32 -9.21 11.71
C ASP A 125 -15.78 -10.64 11.91
N ASP A 126 -16.39 -11.44 12.78
CA ASP A 126 -15.94 -12.81 13.03
C ASP A 126 -16.28 -13.79 11.89
N LYS A 127 -17.13 -13.42 10.94
CA LYS A 127 -17.66 -14.24 9.83
C LYS A 127 -17.35 -13.68 8.45
N THR A 128 -16.82 -12.48 8.35
CA THR A 128 -16.56 -11.79 7.09
C THR A 128 -15.08 -11.43 6.99
N LEU A 129 -14.42 -11.94 5.95
CA LEU A 129 -13.03 -11.66 5.60
C LEU A 129 -12.99 -10.93 4.26
N LEU A 130 -12.32 -9.79 4.21
CA LEU A 130 -11.97 -9.07 3.00
C LEU A 130 -10.50 -9.33 2.66
N MET A 131 -10.24 -9.88 1.48
CA MET A 131 -8.89 -10.09 0.98
C MET A 131 -8.64 -9.08 -0.14
N THR A 132 -7.56 -8.30 -0.03
CA THR A 132 -7.10 -7.40 -1.09
C THR A 132 -5.84 -7.98 -1.69
N ILE A 133 -5.85 -8.24 -2.99
CA ILE A 133 -4.74 -8.80 -3.74
C ILE A 133 -4.23 -7.70 -4.67
N GLU A 134 -2.96 -7.38 -4.57
CA GLU A 134 -2.28 -6.39 -5.41
C GLU A 134 -1.20 -7.11 -6.21
N GLN A 135 -1.10 -6.79 -7.50
CA GLN A 135 -0.08 -7.31 -8.41
C GLN A 135 0.53 -6.16 -9.20
N ASP A 136 1.84 -6.21 -9.36
CA ASP A 136 2.63 -5.27 -10.15
C ASP A 136 3.27 -6.01 -11.34
N ASN A 137 3.28 -5.36 -12.49
CA ASN A 137 3.96 -5.84 -13.69
C ASN A 137 5.00 -4.80 -14.14
N ASP A 138 6.28 -5.16 -13.99
CA ASP A 138 7.41 -4.27 -14.27
C ASP A 138 7.94 -4.40 -15.70
N GLU A 139 7.54 -5.44 -16.44
CA GLU A 139 8.09 -5.77 -17.76
C GLU A 139 7.06 -5.59 -18.88
N GLU A 140 5.79 -5.88 -18.60
CA GLU A 140 4.70 -5.85 -19.57
C GLU A 140 3.51 -5.04 -19.06
N GLU A 141 2.69 -4.55 -19.98
CA GLU A 141 1.44 -3.89 -19.62
C GLU A 141 0.31 -4.93 -19.48
N PHE A 142 -0.50 -4.83 -18.42
CA PHE A 142 -1.76 -5.54 -18.34
C PHE A 142 -2.67 -5.17 -19.52
N PRO A 143 -3.46 -6.10 -20.05
CA PRO A 143 -4.43 -5.77 -21.08
C PRO A 143 -5.53 -4.88 -20.48
N GLN A 144 -6.06 -3.97 -21.31
CA GLN A 144 -7.16 -3.07 -20.90
C GLN A 144 -8.49 -3.82 -20.69
N LYS A 145 -8.70 -4.94 -21.40
CA LYS A 145 -9.87 -5.79 -21.30
C LYS A 145 -9.43 -7.25 -21.37
N GLY A 146 -10.14 -8.14 -20.69
CA GLY A 146 -9.84 -9.57 -20.76
C GLY A 146 -10.63 -10.38 -19.74
N GLU A 147 -10.20 -11.62 -19.55
CA GLU A 147 -10.75 -12.51 -18.52
C GLU A 147 -9.81 -12.51 -17.31
N LEU A 148 -10.34 -12.15 -16.14
CA LEU A 148 -9.66 -12.25 -14.86
C LEU A 148 -10.05 -13.56 -14.19
N ARG A 149 -9.06 -14.34 -13.77
CA ARG A 149 -9.28 -15.59 -13.05
C ARG A 149 -8.87 -15.44 -11.59
N LEU A 150 -9.74 -15.87 -10.70
CA LEU A 150 -9.51 -15.97 -9.26
C LEU A 150 -9.59 -17.43 -8.83
N ASP A 151 -8.52 -17.94 -8.25
CA ASP A 151 -8.48 -19.26 -7.61
C ASP A 151 -8.28 -19.07 -6.08
N VAL A 152 -9.15 -19.69 -5.29
CA VAL A 152 -9.19 -19.56 -3.82
C VAL A 152 -9.29 -20.95 -3.19
N VAL A 153 -8.35 -21.25 -2.31
CA VAL A 153 -8.31 -22.50 -1.55
C VAL A 153 -8.29 -22.18 -0.07
N PHE A 154 -9.25 -22.72 0.67
CA PHE A 154 -9.24 -22.76 2.13
C PHE A 154 -9.19 -24.23 2.59
N PRO A 155 -7.99 -24.80 2.83
CA PRO A 155 -7.83 -26.23 3.13
C PRO A 155 -8.63 -26.69 4.36
N ASN A 156 -8.66 -25.87 5.42
CA ASN A 156 -9.36 -26.18 6.67
C ASN A 156 -10.89 -26.26 6.50
N TYR A 157 -11.43 -25.55 5.52
CA TYR A 157 -12.85 -25.57 5.19
C TYR A 157 -13.14 -26.50 3.99
N LYS A 158 -12.11 -27.18 3.47
CA LYS A 158 -12.16 -28.01 2.26
C LYS A 158 -12.77 -27.26 1.07
N VAL A 159 -12.43 -25.98 0.93
CA VAL A 159 -12.89 -25.12 -0.17
C VAL A 159 -11.79 -25.00 -1.21
N ASN A 160 -12.17 -25.18 -2.47
CA ASN A 160 -11.32 -24.98 -3.64
C ASN A 160 -12.21 -24.46 -4.77
N ILE A 161 -12.13 -23.16 -5.01
CA ILE A 161 -12.99 -22.40 -5.92
C ILE A 161 -12.12 -21.75 -6.98
N GLY A 162 -12.49 -21.93 -8.25
CA GLY A 162 -11.99 -21.13 -9.36
C GLY A 162 -13.14 -20.36 -10.00
N MET A 163 -12.93 -19.09 -10.34
CA MET A 163 -13.91 -18.28 -11.06
C MET A 163 -13.24 -17.35 -12.06
N ASP A 164 -13.80 -17.27 -13.26
CA ASP A 164 -13.39 -16.34 -14.30
C ASP A 164 -14.40 -15.18 -14.40
N ALA A 165 -13.93 -13.98 -14.73
CA ALA A 165 -14.77 -12.81 -14.93
C ALA A 165 -14.26 -11.95 -16.08
N SER A 166 -15.14 -11.61 -17.02
CA SER A 166 -14.86 -10.63 -18.06
C SER A 166 -14.76 -9.24 -17.44
N VAL A 167 -13.65 -8.56 -17.68
CA VAL A 167 -13.32 -7.26 -17.09
C VAL A 167 -12.97 -6.23 -18.17
N ASP A 168 -13.40 -4.99 -17.95
CA ASP A 168 -13.10 -3.84 -18.82
C ASP A 168 -12.55 -2.68 -17.99
N PHE A 169 -11.23 -2.51 -18.01
CA PHE A 169 -10.51 -1.46 -17.29
C PHE A 169 -10.25 -0.22 -18.17
N SER A 170 -11.01 -0.03 -19.25
CA SER A 170 -10.82 1.10 -20.17
C SER A 170 -10.80 2.46 -19.50
N ASP A 171 -11.57 2.62 -18.44
CA ASP A 171 -11.66 3.89 -17.73
C ASP A 171 -10.42 4.17 -16.90
N SER A 172 -9.89 3.21 -16.15
CA SER A 172 -8.64 3.40 -15.39
C SER A 172 -7.43 3.59 -16.30
N PHE A 173 -7.37 2.89 -17.44
CA PHE A 173 -6.25 3.00 -18.40
C PHE A 173 -6.13 4.38 -19.06
N LYS A 174 -7.23 5.13 -19.21
CA LYS A 174 -7.22 6.50 -19.78
C LYS A 174 -6.66 7.55 -18.82
N ASN A 175 -6.64 7.26 -17.52
CA ASN A 175 -6.35 8.23 -16.47
C ASN A 175 -4.91 8.05 -15.97
N ILE A 176 -3.96 8.46 -16.81
CA ILE A 176 -2.53 8.30 -16.57
C ILE A 176 -1.75 9.58 -16.91
N ILE A 177 -0.70 9.86 -16.13
CA ILE A 177 0.33 10.86 -16.41
C ILE A 177 1.66 10.12 -16.49
N GLU A 178 2.34 10.22 -17.64
CA GLU A 178 3.67 9.67 -17.84
C GLU A 178 4.65 10.81 -18.18
N LYS A 179 5.81 10.82 -17.51
CA LYS A 179 6.89 11.81 -17.74
C LYS A 179 8.26 11.15 -17.65
N ASP A 180 9.08 11.36 -18.66
CA ASP A 180 10.51 11.04 -18.61
C ASP A 180 11.26 12.13 -17.83
N ILE A 181 12.17 11.72 -16.94
CA ILE A 181 12.89 12.64 -16.03
C ILE A 181 14.40 12.63 -16.30
N SER A 182 15.00 11.45 -16.48
CA SER A 182 16.45 11.23 -16.71
C SER A 182 17.36 12.16 -15.88
N THR A 183 17.16 12.20 -14.57
CA THR A 183 17.89 13.11 -13.67
C THR A 183 18.70 12.33 -12.63
N LYS A 184 20.01 12.59 -12.57
CA LYS A 184 20.88 12.04 -11.52
C LYS A 184 20.66 12.79 -10.20
N ILE A 185 20.42 12.06 -9.12
CA ILE A 185 20.33 12.62 -7.77
C ILE A 185 21.74 12.95 -7.30
N SER A 186 22.01 14.17 -6.84
CA SER A 186 23.38 14.56 -6.46
C SER A 186 23.86 13.87 -5.18
N GLU A 187 22.92 13.43 -4.35
CA GLU A 187 23.12 12.79 -3.05
C GLU A 187 23.34 11.27 -3.16
N SER A 188 23.22 10.68 -4.35
CA SER A 188 23.40 9.23 -4.57
C SER A 188 23.82 8.92 -6.00
N ASP A 189 24.21 7.68 -6.29
CA ASP A 189 24.39 7.25 -7.69
C ASP A 189 23.09 6.82 -8.38
N CYS A 190 21.95 7.25 -7.84
CA CYS A 190 20.63 6.98 -8.36
C CYS A 190 20.29 7.96 -9.51
N THR A 191 19.70 7.43 -10.57
CA THR A 191 19.11 8.19 -11.68
C THR A 191 17.61 7.94 -11.72
N LEU A 192 16.83 9.01 -11.69
CA LEU A 192 15.38 8.97 -11.89
C LEU A 192 15.08 8.85 -13.38
N ASN A 193 14.26 7.88 -13.76
CA ASN A 193 14.01 7.54 -15.16
C ASN A 193 12.66 8.06 -15.62
N LYS A 194 11.57 7.60 -15.00
CA LYS A 194 10.18 7.84 -15.41
C LYS A 194 9.30 8.06 -14.18
N LEU A 195 8.39 9.03 -14.27
CA LEU A 195 7.25 9.16 -13.38
C LEU A 195 6.00 8.65 -14.09
N GLU A 196 5.24 7.83 -13.40
CA GLU A 196 3.94 7.34 -13.82
C GLU A 196 2.93 7.56 -12.69
N SER A 197 1.84 8.26 -12.97
CA SER A 197 0.74 8.46 -12.03
C SER A 197 -0.56 7.99 -12.64
N ASP A 198 -1.23 7.07 -11.97
CA ASP A 198 -2.49 6.47 -12.38
C ASP A 198 -3.52 6.50 -11.25
N VAL A 199 -4.64 5.81 -11.42
CA VAL A 199 -5.73 5.78 -10.44
C VAL A 199 -5.39 5.02 -9.15
N LEU A 200 -4.33 4.20 -9.15
CA LEU A 200 -3.84 3.41 -8.02
C LEU A 200 -2.65 4.06 -7.29
N GLY A 201 -2.02 5.08 -7.88
CA GLY A 201 -1.02 5.90 -7.22
C GLY A 201 0.00 6.48 -8.18
N THR A 202 1.15 6.89 -7.64
CA THR A 202 2.29 7.39 -8.42
C THR A 202 3.51 6.55 -8.13
N ALA A 203 4.24 6.18 -9.18
CA ALA A 203 5.53 5.51 -9.14
C ALA A 203 6.58 6.35 -9.85
N ILE A 204 7.79 6.39 -9.29
CA ILE A 204 8.99 6.95 -9.91
C ILE A 204 10.00 5.82 -10.04
N ALA A 205 10.28 5.42 -11.27
CA ALA A 205 11.28 4.42 -11.59
C ALA A 205 12.69 5.02 -11.47
N TYR A 206 13.61 4.25 -10.90
CA TYR A 206 15.01 4.62 -10.76
C TYR A 206 15.97 3.51 -11.19
N SER A 207 17.20 3.90 -11.48
CA SER A 207 18.32 3.01 -11.73
C SER A 207 19.54 3.44 -10.91
N GLU A 208 20.33 2.49 -10.45
CA GLU A 208 21.59 2.74 -9.76
C GLU A 208 22.65 1.67 -10.11
N PRO A 209 23.95 1.97 -9.97
CA PRO A 209 25.00 0.96 -10.09
C PRO A 209 24.80 -0.18 -9.09
N ARG A 210 25.28 -1.37 -9.45
CA ARG A 210 25.26 -2.53 -8.56
C ARG A 210 26.06 -2.24 -7.28
N LYS A 211 25.42 -2.45 -6.13
CA LYS A 211 26.04 -2.33 -4.79
C LYS A 211 25.98 -3.67 -4.06
N ASP A 212 26.99 -3.94 -3.24
CA ASP A 212 26.98 -5.09 -2.33
C ASP A 212 25.85 -4.96 -1.31
N TYR A 213 25.21 -6.09 -0.97
CA TYR A 213 23.98 -6.12 -0.19
C TYR A 213 24.11 -5.47 1.20
N ASP A 214 25.28 -5.60 1.84
CA ASP A 214 25.55 -5.07 3.18
C ASP A 214 25.70 -3.53 3.22
N ASN A 215 25.89 -2.88 2.06
CA ASN A 215 25.99 -1.43 1.93
C ASN A 215 24.67 -0.78 1.48
N ARG A 216 23.56 -1.53 1.51
CA ARG A 216 22.26 -0.98 1.14
C ARG A 216 21.77 -0.02 2.22
N LEU A 217 21.69 1.24 1.82
CA LEU A 217 21.08 2.32 2.59
C LEU A 217 19.57 2.07 2.68
N VAL A 218 19.00 2.37 3.84
CA VAL A 218 17.60 2.10 4.16
C VAL A 218 16.92 3.41 4.54
N ASP A 219 15.59 3.45 4.43
CA ASP A 219 14.74 4.60 4.75
C ASP A 219 14.94 5.86 3.89
N SER A 220 15.73 5.76 2.82
CA SER A 220 15.69 6.77 1.75
C SER A 220 14.29 6.81 1.15
N SER A 221 13.82 8.01 0.84
CA SER A 221 12.48 8.23 0.29
C SER A 221 12.49 9.44 -0.64
N MET A 222 11.36 9.69 -1.29
CA MET A 222 11.17 10.90 -2.08
C MET A 222 9.91 11.61 -1.64
N ILE A 223 9.88 12.92 -1.82
CA ILE A 223 8.66 13.71 -1.69
C ILE A 223 8.27 14.19 -3.08
N LEU A 224 7.10 13.78 -3.55
CA LEU A 224 6.46 14.38 -4.72
C LEU A 224 5.69 15.59 -4.27
N LYS A 225 6.03 16.76 -4.81
CA LYS A 225 5.35 18.02 -4.58
C LYS A 225 4.57 18.37 -5.85
N ALA A 226 3.28 18.67 -5.67
CA ALA A 226 2.36 18.97 -6.76
C ALA A 226 1.52 20.20 -6.38
N GLY A 227 1.97 21.38 -6.85
CA GLY A 227 1.53 22.66 -6.32
C GLY A 227 1.94 22.85 -4.85
N ASP A 228 0.96 23.05 -3.98
CA ASP A 228 1.13 23.24 -2.52
C ASP A 228 1.23 21.92 -1.74
N ARG A 229 0.66 20.84 -2.29
CA ARG A 229 0.61 19.52 -1.64
C ARG A 229 1.85 18.68 -1.91
N MET A 230 2.18 17.86 -0.93
CA MET A 230 3.31 16.94 -0.93
C MET A 230 2.85 15.55 -0.52
N TYR A 231 3.50 14.54 -1.10
CA TYR A 231 3.23 13.13 -0.87
C TYR A 231 4.56 12.39 -0.69
N LYS A 232 4.67 11.55 0.35
CA LYS A 232 5.86 10.71 0.52
C LYS A 232 5.76 9.50 -0.41
N LEU A 233 6.84 9.23 -1.14
CA LEU A 233 7.07 8.04 -1.92
C LEU A 233 8.10 7.16 -1.21
N ARG A 234 7.75 5.90 -1.01
CA ARG A 234 8.61 4.89 -0.36
C ARG A 234 9.13 3.92 -1.40
N SER A 235 10.31 3.37 -1.17
CA SER A 235 10.78 2.25 -1.99
C SER A 235 9.80 1.07 -1.84
N SER A 236 9.35 0.52 -2.97
CA SER A 236 8.33 -0.54 -3.04
C SER A 236 8.87 -1.80 -3.73
N SER A 237 9.55 -1.67 -4.86
CA SER A 237 10.20 -2.78 -5.56
C SER A 237 11.65 -2.44 -5.93
N SER A 238 12.51 -3.47 -5.93
CA SER A 238 13.84 -3.35 -6.53
C SER A 238 14.34 -4.71 -7.00
N HIS A 239 14.96 -4.73 -8.18
CA HIS A 239 15.63 -5.88 -8.75
C HIS A 239 17.06 -5.50 -9.13
N SER A 240 18.01 -6.41 -8.89
CA SER A 240 19.42 -6.21 -9.23
C SER A 240 19.89 -7.28 -10.19
N ASP A 241 20.51 -6.85 -11.29
CA ASP A 241 21.14 -7.72 -12.29
C ASP A 241 22.63 -7.35 -12.50
N ALA A 242 23.24 -7.88 -13.57
CA ALA A 242 24.62 -7.56 -13.92
C ALA A 242 24.82 -6.11 -14.40
N LYS A 243 23.75 -5.42 -14.83
CA LYS A 243 23.77 -4.06 -15.36
C LYS A 243 23.51 -3.00 -14.27
N GLY A 244 22.92 -3.39 -13.14
CA GLY A 244 22.71 -2.50 -12.00
C GLY A 244 21.50 -2.91 -11.16
N THR A 245 21.03 -1.99 -10.33
CA THR A 245 19.74 -2.12 -9.64
C THR A 245 18.72 -1.19 -10.31
N LYS A 246 17.51 -1.70 -10.52
CA LYS A 246 16.33 -0.91 -10.88
C LYS A 246 15.31 -1.03 -9.77
N GLY A 247 14.50 -0.01 -9.57
CA GLY A 247 13.41 -0.08 -8.61
C GLY A 247 12.46 1.09 -8.75
N THR A 248 11.51 1.17 -7.83
CA THR A 248 10.49 2.22 -7.81
C THR A 248 10.37 2.85 -6.43
N TYR A 249 10.06 4.15 -6.44
CA TYR A 249 9.51 4.86 -5.29
C TYR A 249 8.03 5.12 -5.54
N GLU A 250 7.17 4.81 -4.58
CA GLU A 250 5.72 4.82 -4.78
C GLU A 250 4.94 5.53 -3.67
N SER A 251 3.86 6.18 -4.07
CA SER A 251 2.82 6.70 -3.18
C SER A 251 1.44 6.29 -3.67
N LYS A 252 0.66 5.62 -2.80
CA LYS A 252 -0.76 5.32 -3.05
C LYS A 252 -1.66 6.56 -2.90
N ALA A 253 -1.19 7.58 -2.18
CA ALA A 253 -1.94 8.81 -1.92
C ALA A 253 -1.85 9.84 -3.06
N ALA A 254 -0.82 9.77 -3.90
CA ALA A 254 -0.68 10.64 -5.07
C ALA A 254 -1.28 9.92 -6.29
N THR A 255 -2.57 10.10 -6.54
CA THR A 255 -3.25 9.49 -7.70
C THR A 255 -3.37 10.48 -8.86
N TYR A 256 -3.66 9.98 -10.06
CA TYR A 256 -3.97 10.77 -11.24
C TYR A 256 -4.93 11.93 -10.94
N ASP A 257 -6.04 11.66 -10.27
CA ASP A 257 -7.05 12.69 -9.94
C ASP A 257 -6.50 13.82 -9.08
N ARG A 258 -5.51 13.54 -8.23
CA ARG A 258 -4.85 14.54 -7.38
C ARG A 258 -3.78 15.35 -8.14
N LEU A 259 -3.27 14.83 -9.24
CA LEU A 259 -2.14 15.40 -9.98
C LEU A 259 -2.51 16.01 -11.34
N LYS A 260 -3.60 15.58 -12.00
CA LYS A 260 -3.92 15.91 -13.40
C LYS A 260 -3.99 17.41 -13.72
N ASP A 261 -4.42 18.22 -12.76
CA ASP A 261 -4.56 19.67 -12.92
C ASP A 261 -3.35 20.47 -12.39
N LYS A 262 -2.31 19.78 -11.90
CA LYS A 262 -1.12 20.40 -11.32
C LYS A 262 -0.07 20.63 -12.41
N LYS A 263 0.31 21.89 -12.59
CA LYS A 263 1.33 22.29 -13.58
C LYS A 263 2.75 22.11 -13.03
N ASP A 264 2.94 22.47 -11.76
CA ASP A 264 4.22 22.39 -11.08
C ASP A 264 4.30 21.06 -10.31
N ILE A 265 5.01 20.10 -10.91
CA ILE A 265 5.33 18.81 -10.28
C ILE A 265 6.84 18.73 -10.12
N SER A 266 7.26 18.47 -8.89
CA SER A 266 8.67 18.34 -8.54
C SER A 266 8.91 17.21 -7.53
N ILE A 267 10.16 16.80 -7.43
CA ILE A 267 10.60 15.72 -6.55
C ILE A 267 11.69 16.27 -5.63
N ILE A 268 11.56 16.01 -4.33
CA ILE A 268 12.58 16.33 -3.32
C ILE A 268 13.13 15.00 -2.79
N PRO A 269 14.37 14.61 -3.15
CA PRO A 269 15.01 13.43 -2.60
C PRO A 269 15.26 13.58 -1.09
N LEU A 270 14.98 12.53 -0.33
CA LEU A 270 15.38 12.40 1.07
C LEU A 270 16.36 11.24 1.18
N GLY A 271 17.64 11.55 1.10
CA GLY A 271 18.72 10.58 1.28
C GLY A 271 18.89 10.24 2.74
N CYS A 272 19.08 8.96 3.03
CA CYS A 272 19.38 8.43 4.36
C CYS A 272 20.57 7.49 4.22
N ASP A 273 21.62 7.66 5.02
CA ASP A 273 22.81 6.81 5.01
C ASP A 273 22.82 5.76 6.12
N ILE A 274 21.68 5.51 6.76
CA ILE A 274 21.52 4.46 7.77
C ILE A 274 21.51 3.09 7.07
N THR A 275 22.31 2.16 7.58
CA THR A 275 22.38 0.79 7.08
C THR A 275 21.37 -0.13 7.76
N TRP A 276 21.07 -1.27 7.13
CA TRP A 276 20.24 -2.32 7.73
C TRP A 276 20.78 -2.82 9.08
N THR A 277 22.11 -2.89 9.23
CA THR A 277 22.76 -3.33 10.47
C THR A 277 22.47 -2.37 11.62
N GLU A 278 22.51 -1.06 11.36
CA GLU A 278 22.23 -0.01 12.34
C GLU A 278 20.74 0.02 12.72
N ILE A 279 19.84 -0.13 11.75
CA ILE A 279 18.39 -0.23 11.99
C ILE A 279 18.08 -1.42 12.90
N ARG A 280 18.62 -2.61 12.60
CA ARG A 280 18.40 -3.82 13.41
C ARG A 280 18.89 -3.66 14.84
N LYS A 281 20.02 -2.97 15.05
CA LYS A 281 20.53 -2.67 16.39
C LYS A 281 19.58 -1.74 17.14
N THR A 282 19.15 -0.66 16.48
CA THR A 282 18.20 0.32 17.04
C THR A 282 16.88 -0.33 17.45
N HIS A 283 16.33 -1.24 16.62
CA HIS A 283 15.11 -1.98 16.97
C HIS A 283 15.29 -2.90 18.18
N LYS A 284 16.44 -3.59 18.31
CA LYS A 284 16.73 -4.40 19.51
C LYS A 284 16.81 -3.55 20.77
N ASP A 285 17.44 -2.38 20.69
CA ASP A 285 17.65 -1.48 21.83
C ASP A 285 16.39 -0.69 22.24
N ASN A 286 15.42 -0.60 21.34
CA ASN A 286 14.12 0.07 21.57
C ASN A 286 12.97 -0.90 21.87
N ASN A 287 13.19 -2.20 21.76
CA ASN A 287 12.17 -3.21 22.03
C ASN A 287 11.73 -3.11 23.51
N GLY A 288 10.47 -2.73 23.75
CA GLY A 288 9.89 -2.61 25.10
C GLY A 288 9.98 -1.22 25.75
N LYS A 289 10.57 -0.21 25.10
CA LYS A 289 10.47 1.18 25.58
C LYS A 289 9.12 1.76 25.16
N LYS A 290 8.20 1.93 26.11
CA LYS A 290 6.97 2.73 25.89
C LYS A 290 7.37 4.20 25.77
N ASP A 291 6.90 4.88 24.73
CA ASP A 291 6.98 6.34 24.64
C ASP A 291 6.24 6.93 25.85
N ALA A 292 7.00 7.44 26.82
CA ALA A 292 6.47 7.75 28.15
C ALA A 292 5.58 9.00 28.20
N ASN A 293 5.45 9.74 27.09
CA ASN A 293 4.83 11.07 27.05
C ASN A 293 3.86 11.24 25.86
N LYS A 294 2.88 10.34 25.74
CA LYS A 294 1.77 10.52 24.79
C LYS A 294 0.59 11.24 25.45
N GLU A 295 -0.03 12.16 24.74
CA GLU A 295 -1.25 12.86 25.14
C GLU A 295 -2.40 12.57 24.17
N MET A 296 -3.63 12.63 24.69
CA MET A 296 -4.85 12.46 23.91
C MET A 296 -5.43 13.83 23.58
N VAL A 297 -5.42 14.21 22.30
CA VAL A 297 -6.00 15.47 21.80
C VAL A 297 -6.99 15.14 20.70
N ASN A 298 -8.25 15.59 20.84
CA ASN A 298 -9.31 15.35 19.86
C ASN A 298 -9.45 13.87 19.43
N ASN A 299 -9.35 12.97 20.42
CA ASN A 299 -9.40 11.51 20.22
C ASN A 299 -8.25 10.96 19.35
N VAL A 300 -7.12 11.66 19.33
CA VAL A 300 -5.85 11.26 18.70
C VAL A 300 -4.74 11.20 19.76
N ASN A 301 -4.11 10.03 19.91
CA ASN A 301 -3.03 9.78 20.85
C ASN A 301 -1.70 10.09 20.16
N CYS A 302 -0.91 11.02 20.70
CA CYS A 302 0.33 11.44 20.06
C CYS A 302 1.40 11.84 21.07
N GLU A 303 2.66 11.62 20.71
CA GLU A 303 3.79 12.27 21.37
C GLU A 303 3.81 13.74 20.94
N LYS A 304 3.68 14.68 21.90
CA LYS A 304 3.60 16.11 21.58
C LYS A 304 4.95 16.70 21.15
N TYR A 305 6.03 16.23 21.77
CA TYR A 305 7.39 16.76 21.60
C TYR A 305 8.33 15.67 21.10
N PHE A 306 9.16 16.01 20.13
CA PHE A 306 10.14 15.13 19.52
C PHE A 306 11.55 15.68 19.73
N ASN A 307 12.49 14.80 20.04
CA ASN A 307 13.90 15.15 20.13
C ASN A 307 14.69 14.40 19.06
N PHE A 308 15.55 15.13 18.36
CA PHE A 308 16.44 14.58 17.35
C PHE A 308 17.89 14.47 17.86
N SER A 309 18.71 13.69 17.16
CA SER A 309 20.11 13.40 17.51
C SER A 309 21.02 14.63 17.49
N ASP A 310 20.70 15.62 16.65
CA ASP A 310 21.45 16.88 16.52
C ASP A 310 21.07 17.91 17.60
N GLY A 311 20.18 17.54 18.53
CA GLY A 311 19.63 18.42 19.56
C GLY A 311 18.47 19.30 19.08
N SER A 312 18.10 19.25 17.79
CA SER A 312 16.87 19.86 17.30
C SER A 312 15.65 19.23 17.96
N LYS A 313 14.58 20.02 18.00
CA LYS A 313 13.31 19.63 18.61
C LYS A 313 12.17 19.82 17.62
N GLY A 314 11.18 18.94 17.74
CA GLY A 314 9.92 18.98 17.03
C GLY A 314 8.75 19.07 17.98
N GLU A 315 7.64 19.60 17.49
CA GLU A 315 6.36 19.60 18.21
C GLU A 315 5.18 19.38 17.27
N ILE A 316 4.15 18.74 17.82
CA ILE A 316 2.78 18.80 17.30
C ILE A 316 2.08 19.93 18.06
N SER A 317 1.78 21.03 17.36
CA SER A 317 1.22 22.23 17.97
C SER A 317 -0.31 22.18 18.07
N ASN A 318 -0.97 21.51 17.13
CA ASN A 318 -2.42 21.37 17.08
C ASN A 318 -2.83 20.10 16.34
N ILE A 319 -4.02 19.59 16.66
CA ILE A 319 -4.69 18.52 15.92
C ILE A 319 -6.13 18.95 15.70
N GLU A 320 -6.55 19.09 14.46
CA GLU A 320 -7.94 19.34 14.10
C GLU A 320 -8.58 18.03 13.62
N ARG A 321 -9.81 17.78 14.04
CA ARG A 321 -10.57 16.61 13.61
C ARG A 321 -11.95 17.02 13.15
N ASN A 322 -12.34 16.50 12.00
CA ASN A 322 -13.69 16.55 11.46
C ASN A 322 -14.23 15.13 11.28
N ASP A 323 -15.49 15.00 10.86
CA ASP A 323 -16.18 13.71 10.74
C ASP A 323 -15.47 12.68 9.83
N ASN A 324 -14.67 13.14 8.86
CA ASN A 324 -13.97 12.26 7.91
C ASN A 324 -12.47 12.57 7.71
N SER A 325 -11.91 13.51 8.49
CA SER A 325 -10.51 13.90 8.32
C SER A 325 -9.84 14.36 9.61
N VAL A 326 -8.53 14.23 9.64
CA VAL A 326 -7.66 14.72 10.71
C VAL A 326 -6.53 15.54 10.11
N LYS A 327 -6.29 16.73 10.67
CA LYS A 327 -5.14 17.58 10.34
C LYS A 327 -4.21 17.66 11.54
N VAL A 328 -2.94 17.42 11.34
CA VAL A 328 -1.88 17.47 12.35
C VAL A 328 -0.94 18.61 11.99
N TYR A 329 -0.82 19.58 12.88
CA TYR A 329 0.07 20.73 12.72
C TYR A 329 1.38 20.40 13.42
N CYS A 330 2.47 20.34 12.66
CA CYS A 330 3.77 19.97 13.19
C CYS A 330 4.87 20.93 12.71
N LYS A 331 5.88 21.12 13.55
CA LYS A 331 7.09 21.87 13.20
C LYS A 331 8.30 21.40 13.98
N GLY A 332 9.45 21.49 13.35
CA GLY A 332 10.75 21.49 13.99
C GLY A 332 11.29 22.92 14.15
N ASN A 333 12.45 23.03 14.81
CA ASN A 333 13.22 24.27 14.86
C ASN A 333 14.09 24.51 13.60
N SER A 334 13.98 23.65 12.58
CA SER A 334 14.62 23.78 11.28
C SER A 334 13.73 23.20 10.18
N GLU A 335 13.92 23.68 8.95
CA GLU A 335 13.19 23.20 7.76
C GLU A 335 13.30 21.69 7.58
N LYS A 336 14.52 21.16 7.77
CA LYS A 336 14.81 19.73 7.67
C LYS A 336 14.05 18.93 8.72
N ALA A 337 14.04 19.38 9.97
CA ALA A 337 13.31 18.70 11.05
C ALA A 337 11.80 18.70 10.77
N SER A 338 11.25 19.85 10.38
CA SER A 338 9.83 19.97 10.03
C SER A 338 9.42 19.05 8.88
N LEU A 339 10.20 19.04 7.78
CA LEU A 339 9.92 18.20 6.61
C LEU A 339 10.00 16.71 6.94
N LEU A 340 10.99 16.30 7.74
CA LEU A 340 11.11 14.91 8.19
C LEU A 340 9.95 14.50 9.09
N MET A 341 9.48 15.36 9.98
CA MET A 341 8.27 15.09 10.77
C MET A 341 7.06 14.92 9.85
N ALA A 342 6.74 15.91 9.02
CA ALA A 342 5.53 15.93 8.20
C ALA A 342 5.45 14.73 7.25
N SER A 343 6.58 14.33 6.66
CA SER A 343 6.64 13.19 5.74
C SER A 343 6.62 11.81 6.44
N ASN A 344 6.83 11.74 7.75
CA ASN A 344 6.94 10.48 8.49
C ASN A 344 5.87 10.25 9.57
N ILE A 345 4.93 11.18 9.75
CA ILE A 345 3.74 10.94 10.56
C ILE A 345 2.93 9.83 9.89
N ARG A 346 2.53 8.84 10.67
CA ARG A 346 1.59 7.79 10.28
C ARG A 346 0.46 7.79 11.28
N MET A 347 -0.73 7.38 10.83
CA MET A 347 -1.89 7.28 11.69
C MET A 347 -2.46 5.86 11.69
N TYR A 348 -2.93 5.42 12.83
CA TYR A 348 -3.53 4.10 13.03
C TYR A 348 -4.79 4.23 13.88
N TYR A 349 -5.72 3.28 13.75
CA TYR A 349 -6.77 3.14 14.77
C TYR A 349 -6.16 2.56 16.04
N GLN A 350 -6.52 3.14 17.18
CA GLN A 350 -5.97 2.72 18.47
C GLN A 350 -6.49 1.32 18.83
N PHE A 351 -5.57 0.43 19.18
CA PHE A 351 -5.91 -0.90 19.65
C PHE A 351 -6.42 -0.84 21.09
N VAL A 352 -7.70 -1.16 21.30
CA VAL A 352 -8.26 -1.35 22.65
C VAL A 352 -7.96 -2.77 23.11
N GLU A 353 -7.20 -2.90 24.21
CA GLU A 353 -6.87 -4.20 24.82
C GLU A 353 -8.15 -4.97 25.18
N GLY A 354 -8.16 -6.27 24.88
CA GLY A 354 -9.34 -7.13 25.06
C GLY A 354 -10.45 -6.96 24.02
N LYS A 355 -10.33 -6.02 23.07
CA LYS A 355 -11.22 -5.92 21.91
C LYS A 355 -10.51 -6.41 20.65
N VAL A 356 -11.24 -7.19 19.85
CA VAL A 356 -10.79 -7.56 18.52
C VAL A 356 -10.96 -6.34 17.61
N ASN A 357 -9.86 -5.80 17.10
CA ASN A 357 -9.88 -4.75 16.09
C ASN A 357 -9.78 -5.41 14.72
N TYR A 358 -10.74 -5.05 13.88
CA TYR A 358 -11.06 -5.73 12.62
C TYR A 358 -10.50 -4.96 11.41
N ILE A 359 -10.41 -3.63 11.52
CA ILE A 359 -10.08 -2.73 10.42
C ILE A 359 -8.83 -1.94 10.76
N ASN A 360 -7.88 -1.87 9.82
CA ASN A 360 -6.72 -1.00 9.88
C ASN A 360 -6.96 0.25 9.02
N TYR A 361 -6.49 1.41 9.48
CA TYR A 361 -6.50 2.63 8.67
C TYR A 361 -5.29 2.67 7.71
N GLU A 362 -5.54 2.81 6.41
CA GLU A 362 -4.50 2.89 5.37
C GLU A 362 -3.85 4.29 5.32
N SER A 363 -3.01 4.60 6.30
CA SER A 363 -2.31 5.90 6.40
C SER A 363 -1.63 6.32 5.09
N ASP A 364 -0.90 5.41 4.45
CA ASP A 364 -0.07 5.73 3.28
C ASP A 364 -0.89 6.08 2.02
N LYS A 365 -2.18 5.69 1.98
CA LYS A 365 -3.11 6.01 0.88
C LYS A 365 -3.85 7.33 1.10
N ASN A 366 -4.10 7.67 2.36
CA ASN A 366 -4.96 8.79 2.71
C ASN A 366 -4.19 10.00 3.27
N MET A 367 -2.86 9.95 3.28
CA MET A 367 -2.01 11.02 3.80
C MET A 367 -1.52 11.96 2.69
N SER A 368 -1.60 13.25 2.95
CA SER A 368 -0.82 14.28 2.25
C SER A 368 -0.35 15.34 3.24
N PHE A 369 0.59 16.18 2.84
CA PHE A 369 1.04 17.28 3.70
C PHE A 369 1.40 18.52 2.88
N TYR A 370 1.41 19.68 3.52
CA TYR A 370 1.75 20.95 2.89
C TYR A 370 2.31 21.93 3.92
N LYS A 371 2.93 23.00 3.42
CA LYS A 371 3.44 24.09 4.26
C LYS A 371 2.29 24.83 4.94
N ASP A 372 2.43 25.10 6.23
CA ASP A 372 1.49 25.98 6.94
C ASP A 372 1.72 27.43 6.48
N PRO A 373 0.72 28.12 5.91
CA PRO A 373 0.88 29.52 5.52
C PRO A 373 1.11 30.48 6.70
N ASN A 374 0.80 30.06 7.94
CA ASN A 374 0.90 30.90 9.13
C ASN A 374 2.18 30.64 9.96
N ASP A 375 2.96 29.63 9.62
CA ASP A 375 4.20 29.29 10.32
C ASP A 375 5.28 28.89 9.31
N ALA A 376 6.35 29.69 9.23
CA ALA A 376 7.41 29.51 8.25
C ALA A 376 8.07 28.11 8.30
N LEU A 377 8.12 27.51 9.49
CA LEU A 377 8.63 26.15 9.70
C LEU A 377 7.51 25.12 9.88
N GLY A 378 6.26 25.55 9.89
CA GLY A 378 5.09 24.69 10.08
C GLY A 378 4.72 23.89 8.84
N TYR A 379 4.19 22.70 9.11
CA TYR A 379 3.53 21.85 8.14
C TYR A 379 2.20 21.37 8.70
N VAL A 380 1.27 21.15 7.79
CA VAL A 380 0.00 20.48 8.07
C VAL A 380 0.02 19.13 7.39
N VAL A 381 -0.13 18.05 8.15
CA VAL A 381 -0.35 16.70 7.64
C VAL A 381 -1.83 16.40 7.69
N GLU A 382 -2.43 16.08 6.55
CA GLU A 382 -3.85 15.82 6.40
C GLU A 382 -4.08 14.33 6.09
N PHE A 383 -5.01 13.75 6.85
CA PHE A 383 -5.47 12.37 6.75
C PHE A 383 -6.95 12.37 6.38
N ASP A 384 -7.28 11.81 5.22
CA ASP A 384 -8.65 11.69 4.71
C ASP A 384 -9.29 10.33 5.04
N ASN A 385 -10.61 10.21 4.87
CA ASN A 385 -11.33 8.94 5.02
C ASN A 385 -11.14 8.28 6.40
N VAL A 386 -11.14 9.11 7.43
CA VAL A 386 -11.00 8.70 8.83
C VAL A 386 -12.38 8.47 9.41
N GLU A 387 -12.65 7.30 9.97
CA GLU A 387 -13.94 7.05 10.60
C GLU A 387 -14.23 8.03 11.74
N LYS A 388 -15.47 8.51 11.79
CA LYS A 388 -15.98 9.36 12.85
C LYS A 388 -15.81 8.68 14.21
N ASP A 389 -15.39 9.45 15.21
CA ASP A 389 -15.25 9.03 16.62
C ASP A 389 -14.30 7.85 16.93
N LYS A 390 -13.65 7.23 15.93
CA LYS A 390 -12.61 6.22 16.18
C LYS A 390 -11.40 6.84 16.86
N ALA A 391 -10.95 6.25 17.97
CA ALA A 391 -9.71 6.64 18.61
C ALA A 391 -8.51 6.34 17.69
N LEU A 392 -7.59 7.29 17.58
CA LEU A 392 -6.46 7.24 16.67
C LEU A 392 -5.15 7.29 17.45
N GLU A 393 -4.09 6.77 16.86
CA GLU A 393 -2.73 6.90 17.33
C GLU A 393 -1.84 7.44 16.20
N LEU A 394 -1.10 8.50 16.48
CA LEU A 394 -0.03 8.99 15.61
C LEU A 394 1.27 8.28 15.97
N GLY A 395 1.87 7.67 14.96
CA GLY A 395 3.20 7.09 15.00
C GLY A 395 4.17 7.88 14.14
N PHE A 396 5.45 7.78 14.49
CA PHE A 396 6.55 8.31 13.70
C PHE A 396 7.54 7.17 13.45
N ASP A 397 8.19 7.21 12.29
CA ASP A 397 9.33 6.35 12.04
C ASP A 397 10.47 6.75 12.98
N ASN A 398 10.81 5.89 13.94
CA ASN A 398 11.83 6.20 14.95
C ASN A 398 13.21 6.49 14.34
N ASN A 399 13.48 6.05 13.10
CA ASN A 399 14.75 6.31 12.44
C ASN A 399 14.94 7.81 12.16
N ILE A 400 13.87 8.59 11.98
CA ILE A 400 13.97 10.04 11.74
C ILE A 400 14.60 10.80 12.90
N LYS A 401 14.58 10.22 14.12
CA LYS A 401 15.26 10.79 15.29
C LYS A 401 16.77 10.92 15.03
N GLN A 402 17.36 10.11 14.15
CA GLN A 402 18.74 10.22 13.68
C GLN A 402 18.88 11.25 12.54
N ILE A 403 18.36 12.47 12.76
CA ILE A 403 18.25 13.50 11.71
C ILE A 403 19.58 13.80 11.01
N ASP A 404 20.71 13.68 11.69
CA ASP A 404 22.06 13.90 11.13
C ASP A 404 22.37 12.99 9.95
N ARG A 405 21.76 11.80 9.93
CA ARG A 405 21.91 10.77 8.89
C ARG A 405 21.02 11.01 7.67
N TYR A 406 20.17 12.03 7.71
CA TYR A 406 19.30 12.42 6.60
C TYR A 406 19.86 13.63 5.85
N LYS A 407 19.67 13.65 4.54
CA LYS A 407 19.97 14.80 3.68
C LYS A 407 18.78 15.10 2.78
N VAL A 408 18.31 16.35 2.83
CA VAL A 408 17.31 16.87 1.90
C VAL A 408 18.04 17.27 0.62
N GLY A 409 17.73 16.59 -0.47
CA GLY A 409 18.30 16.85 -1.79
C GLY A 409 17.71 18.09 -2.44
N LYS A 410 18.32 18.53 -3.53
CA LYS A 410 17.78 19.63 -4.35
C LYS A 410 16.46 19.22 -4.99
N GLU A 411 15.49 20.14 -5.01
CA GLU A 411 14.21 19.95 -5.69
C GLU A 411 14.42 19.82 -7.21
N ILE A 412 13.89 18.74 -7.79
CA ILE A 412 13.99 18.38 -9.21
C ILE A 412 12.64 18.66 -9.87
N GLN A 413 12.59 19.53 -10.87
CA GLN A 413 11.35 19.80 -11.62
C GLN A 413 11.08 18.69 -12.64
N VAL A 414 9.87 18.14 -12.62
CA VAL A 414 9.41 17.06 -13.53
C VAL A 414 8.60 17.65 -14.69
N SER A 415 7.81 18.69 -14.44
CA SER A 415 7.06 19.43 -15.46
C SER A 415 7.19 20.93 -15.25
N LYS A 416 7.14 21.68 -16.36
CA LYS A 416 6.99 23.15 -16.39
C LYS A 416 5.67 23.50 -17.07
#